data_AF-A0A929TUQ7-F1
#
_entry.id   AF-A0A929TUQ7-F1
#
_cell.length_a   1.000
_cell.length_b   1.000
_cell.length_c   1.000
_cell.angle_alpha   90.00
_cell.angle_beta   90.00
_cell.angle_gamma   90.00
#
_symmetry.space_group_name_H-M   'P 1'
#
loop_
_entity.id
_entity.type
_entity.pdbx_description
1 polymer ?
#
loop_
_entity_poly.entity_id
_entity_poly.type
_entity_poly.pdbx_seq_one_letter_code
_entity_poly.pdbx_strand_id
1 'polypeptide(L)'
;MFEKNQVIYSEGIGVCKVADTPMLSAGKKEGVRYYLLRSLQDQKRTSYIPVDHHNVTLRELISPEQAKEMDRTYARKDEEEDKLPAHRRFEVEYVLSHLEQSEAEKKGSRTKSRS
;
A
#
# COMPACT_ATOMS: atom_id res chain seq x y z
N MET A 1 2.30 4.43 -13.69
CA MET A 1 1.49 3.19 -13.75
C MET A 1 2.09 2.24 -12.75
N PHE A 2 1.29 1.61 -11.88
CA PHE A 2 1.81 0.72 -10.85
C PHE A 2 2.08 -0.67 -11.40
N GLU A 3 3.13 -1.32 -10.88
CA GLU A 3 3.54 -2.65 -11.32
C GLU A 3 2.86 -3.76 -10.52
N LYS A 4 2.84 -4.97 -11.10
CA LYS A 4 2.37 -6.17 -10.42
C LYS A 4 3.25 -6.44 -9.19
N ASN A 5 2.64 -6.87 -8.09
CA ASN A 5 3.23 -7.05 -6.78
C ASN A 5 3.68 -5.79 -6.05
N GLN A 6 3.46 -4.58 -6.60
CA GLN A 6 3.75 -3.34 -5.89
C GLN A 6 2.72 -3.09 -4.78
N VAL A 7 3.19 -2.61 -3.61
CA VAL A 7 2.30 -2.18 -2.52
C VAL A 7 2.06 -0.68 -2.65
N ILE A 8 0.79 -0.30 -2.67
CA ILE A 8 0.33 1.06 -2.87
C ILE A 8 -0.73 1.42 -1.82
N TYR A 9 -0.94 2.71 -1.66
CA TYR A 9 -2.03 3.25 -0.88
C TYR A 9 -3.17 3.69 -1.81
N SER A 10 -4.37 3.21 -1.52
CA SER A 10 -5.61 3.63 -2.16
C SER A 10 -6.46 4.41 -1.17
N GLU A 11 -6.92 5.60 -1.52
CA GLU A 11 -7.72 6.44 -0.60
C GLU A 11 -8.99 5.74 -0.09
N GLY A 12 -9.65 4.94 -0.94
CA GLY A 12 -10.89 4.26 -0.59
C GLY A 12 -10.71 2.96 0.22
N ILE A 13 -9.53 2.35 0.19
CA ILE A 13 -9.29 1.00 0.77
C ILE A 13 -8.17 1.02 1.82
N GLY A 14 -7.17 1.88 1.65
CA GLY A 14 -5.92 1.90 2.41
C GLY A 14 -4.79 1.17 1.71
N VAL A 15 -3.96 0.49 2.49
CA VAL A 15 -2.79 -0.25 1.98
C VAL A 15 -3.23 -1.49 1.23
N CYS A 16 -2.87 -1.54 -0.05
CA CYS A 16 -3.22 -2.62 -0.97
C CYS A 16 -1.99 -3.07 -1.76
N LYS A 17 -1.95 -4.34 -2.13
CA LYS A 17 -0.98 -4.86 -3.08
C LYS A 17 -1.63 -5.01 -4.45
N VAL A 18 -0.96 -4.54 -5.49
CA VAL A 18 -1.36 -4.78 -6.89
C VAL A 18 -1.13 -6.26 -7.19
N ALA A 19 -2.21 -7.02 -7.32
CA ALA A 19 -2.15 -8.43 -7.65
C ALA A 19 -1.94 -8.65 -9.16
N ASP A 20 -2.62 -7.87 -9.99
CA ASP A 20 -2.55 -7.96 -11.45
C ASP A 20 -3.11 -6.70 -12.14
N THR A 21 -2.90 -6.59 -13.45
CA THR A 21 -3.39 -5.47 -14.29
C THR A 21 -4.14 -5.97 -15.53
N PRO A 22 -5.25 -6.72 -15.38
CA PRO A 22 -5.96 -7.28 -16.51
C PRO A 22 -6.56 -6.19 -17.40
N MET A 23 -6.46 -6.40 -18.71
CA MET A 23 -7.22 -5.63 -19.70
C MET A 23 -8.53 -6.34 -19.95
N LEU A 24 -9.64 -5.72 -19.55
CA LEU A 24 -10.99 -6.25 -19.75
C LEU A 24 -11.64 -5.51 -20.92
N SER A 25 -12.04 -6.28 -21.92
CA SER A 25 -12.78 -5.77 -23.08
C SER A 25 -14.22 -6.26 -23.00
N ALA A 26 -15.17 -5.34 -22.81
CA ALA A 26 -16.59 -5.65 -22.89
C ALA A 26 -17.06 -5.56 -24.35
N GLY A 27 -16.83 -6.62 -25.14
CA GLY A 27 -17.29 -6.73 -26.53
C GLY A 27 -16.47 -5.93 -27.54
N LYS A 28 -17.13 -5.16 -28.43
CA LYS A 28 -16.51 -4.37 -29.53
C LYS A 28 -15.88 -3.02 -29.09
N LYS A 29 -15.86 -2.71 -27.79
CA LYS A 29 -15.26 -1.47 -27.27
C LYS A 29 -13.75 -1.64 -27.02
N GLU A 30 -13.02 -0.53 -26.98
CA GLU A 30 -11.62 -0.50 -26.54
C GLU A 30 -11.47 -1.16 -25.16
N GLY A 31 -10.44 -1.98 -25.01
CA GLY A 31 -10.18 -2.70 -23.76
C GLY A 31 -9.76 -1.76 -22.65
N VAL A 32 -10.47 -1.81 -21.52
CA VAL A 32 -10.16 -1.00 -20.34
C VAL A 32 -9.23 -1.79 -19.44
N ARG A 33 -8.11 -1.17 -19.04
CA ARG A 33 -7.19 -1.79 -18.07
C ARG A 33 -7.71 -1.57 -16.65
N TYR A 34 -7.64 -2.60 -15.83
CA TYR A 34 -8.03 -2.55 -14.42
C TYR A 34 -6.83 -2.90 -13.55
N TYR A 35 -6.62 -2.14 -12.47
CA TYR A 35 -5.79 -2.57 -11.34
C TYR A 35 -6.58 -3.53 -10.48
N LEU A 36 -6.04 -4.73 -10.30
CA LEU A 36 -6.52 -5.70 -9.33
C LEU A 36 -5.80 -5.46 -8.00
N LEU A 37 -6.45 -4.78 -7.06
CA LEU A 37 -5.90 -4.45 -5.76
C LEU A 37 -6.36 -5.46 -4.72
N ARG A 38 -5.42 -6.02 -3.96
CA ARG A 38 -5.70 -6.89 -2.82
C ARG A 38 -5.40 -6.14 -1.53
N SER A 39 -6.37 -5.97 -0.66
CA SER A 39 -6.15 -5.30 0.63
C SER A 39 -5.17 -6.12 1.47
N LEU A 40 -4.19 -5.46 2.09
CA LEU A 40 -3.29 -6.13 3.05
C LEU A 40 -3.91 -6.20 4.45
N GLN A 41 -4.85 -5.29 4.76
CA GLN A 41 -5.60 -5.28 6.00
C GLN A 41 -6.60 -6.43 6.04
N ASP A 42 -7.43 -6.54 5.00
CA ASP A 42 -8.39 -7.62 4.81
C ASP A 42 -7.90 -8.50 3.67
N GLN A 43 -6.91 -9.38 3.89
CA GLN A 43 -6.27 -10.22 2.84
C GLN A 43 -7.22 -11.03 1.91
N LYS A 44 -8.53 -11.02 2.18
CA LYS A 44 -9.62 -11.59 1.38
C LYS A 44 -10.36 -10.58 0.49
N ARG A 45 -10.28 -9.27 0.75
CA ARG A 45 -10.92 -8.22 -0.05
C ARG A 45 -10.06 -7.89 -1.26
N THR A 46 -10.67 -8.02 -2.44
CA THR A 46 -10.07 -7.68 -3.73
C THR A 46 -10.92 -6.64 -4.43
N SER A 47 -10.31 -5.60 -4.96
CA SER A 47 -10.97 -4.47 -5.62
C SER A 47 -10.45 -4.29 -7.04
N TYR A 48 -11.35 -4.03 -7.97
CA TYR A 48 -11.04 -3.78 -9.37
C TYR A 48 -11.20 -2.28 -9.64
N ILE A 49 -10.11 -1.58 -9.97
CA ILE A 49 -10.12 -0.14 -10.22
C ILE A 49 -9.67 0.12 -11.65
N PRO A 50 -10.47 0.78 -12.50
CA PRO A 50 -10.04 1.09 -13.87
C PRO A 50 -8.85 2.05 -13.85
N VAL A 51 -7.86 1.80 -14.72
CA VAL A 51 -6.67 2.65 -14.88
C VAL A 51 -7.10 4.02 -15.41
N ASP A 52 -8.07 4.03 -16.32
CA ASP A 52 -8.63 5.20 -16.98
C ASP A 52 -9.97 5.57 -16.30
N HIS A 53 -10.19 6.86 -15.97
CA HIS A 53 -11.42 7.36 -15.32
C HIS A 53 -11.77 6.77 -13.92
N HIS A 54 -10.85 6.80 -12.96
CA HIS A 54 -11.16 6.48 -11.56
C HIS A 54 -11.15 7.73 -10.67
N ASN A 55 -12.10 7.82 -9.73
CA ASN A 55 -12.17 8.90 -8.72
C ASN A 55 -11.37 8.56 -7.44
N VAL A 56 -10.47 7.57 -7.52
CA VAL A 56 -9.74 7.06 -6.36
C VAL A 56 -8.28 7.45 -6.50
N THR A 57 -7.74 8.20 -5.54
CA THR A 57 -6.32 8.54 -5.57
C THR A 57 -5.46 7.33 -5.21
N LEU A 58 -4.70 6.81 -6.18
CA LEU A 58 -3.69 5.77 -5.96
C LEU A 58 -2.31 6.42 -5.83
N ARG A 59 -1.61 6.16 -4.73
CA ARG A 59 -0.26 6.69 -4.46
C ARG A 59 0.64 5.61 -3.89
N GLU A 60 1.95 5.84 -3.94
CA GLU A 60 2.91 5.00 -3.23
C GLU A 60 2.78 5.20 -1.71
N LEU A 61 3.26 4.21 -0.96
CA LEU A 61 3.30 4.31 0.50
C LEU A 61 4.20 5.47 0.93
N ILE A 62 3.84 6.10 2.05
CA ILE A 62 4.72 7.08 2.71
C ILE A 62 6.09 6.47 3.03
N SER A 63 7.10 7.33 3.06
CA SER A 63 8.43 6.93 3.51
C SER A 63 8.41 6.54 4.99
N PRO A 64 9.31 5.66 5.45
CA PRO A 64 9.36 5.27 6.86
C PRO A 64 9.65 6.43 7.80
N GLU A 65 10.42 7.43 7.36
CA GLU A 65 10.64 8.65 8.12
C GLU A 65 9.33 9.43 8.30
N GLN A 66 8.55 9.55 7.23
CA GLN A 66 7.21 10.14 7.29
C GLN A 66 6.27 9.31 8.18
N ALA A 67 6.34 7.97 8.12
CA ALA A 67 5.54 7.10 8.98
C ALA A 67 5.88 7.32 10.47
N LYS A 68 7.17 7.42 10.83
CA LYS A 68 7.60 7.72 12.20
C LYS A 68 7.18 9.11 12.66
N GLU A 69 7.28 10.10 11.79
CA GLU A 69 6.85 11.47 12.09
C GLU A 69 5.33 11.51 12.30
N MET A 70 4.57 10.89 11.41
CA MET A 70 3.13 10.73 11.54
C MET A 70 2.80 10.04 12.87
N ASP A 71 3.34 8.85 13.13
CA ASP A 71 3.13 8.11 14.38
C ASP A 71 3.38 8.97 15.63
N ARG A 72 4.51 9.68 15.69
CA ARG A 72 4.84 10.59 16.81
C ARG A 72 3.88 11.77 16.94
N THR A 73 3.45 12.32 15.81
CA THR A 73 2.57 13.50 15.79
C THR A 73 1.15 13.11 16.21
N TYR A 74 0.68 11.93 15.79
CA TYR A 74 -0.64 11.41 16.15
C TYR A 74 -0.67 10.79 17.55
N ALA A 75 0.40 10.13 18.00
CA ALA A 75 0.51 9.60 19.36
C ALA A 75 0.53 10.70 20.43
N ARG A 76 0.87 11.95 20.05
CA ARG A 76 0.80 13.12 20.95
C ARG A 76 -0.55 13.83 20.93
N LYS A 77 -1.40 13.58 19.94
CA LYS A 77 -2.73 14.18 19.83
C LYS A 77 -3.78 13.17 20.31
N ASP A 78 -4.06 13.20 21.61
CA ASP A 78 -5.14 12.45 22.27
C ASP A 78 -6.55 13.00 21.96
N GLU A 79 -6.68 14.02 21.11
CA GLU A 79 -7.97 14.62 20.79
C GLU A 79 -8.78 13.69 19.87
N GLU A 80 -9.93 13.21 20.37
CA GLU A 80 -10.73 12.15 19.76
C GLU A 80 -11.24 12.45 18.34
N GLU A 81 -11.24 13.72 17.94
CA GLU A 81 -11.77 14.23 16.67
C GLU A 81 -10.74 14.31 15.53
N ASP A 82 -9.43 14.27 15.83
CA ASP A 82 -8.32 14.32 14.83
C ASP A 82 -7.68 12.94 14.61
N LYS A 83 -8.41 11.86 14.96
CA LYS A 83 -7.94 10.50 14.72
C LYS A 83 -7.83 10.27 13.21
N LEU A 84 -6.61 10.00 12.74
CA LEU A 84 -6.36 9.52 11.39
C LEU A 84 -7.39 8.45 11.00
N PRO A 85 -7.93 8.49 9.77
CA PRO A 85 -8.80 7.43 9.31
C PRO A 85 -8.08 6.08 9.40
N ALA A 86 -8.80 5.01 9.73
CA ALA A 86 -8.23 3.70 10.04
C ALA A 86 -7.24 3.20 8.97
N HIS A 87 -7.50 3.52 7.71
CA HIS A 87 -6.66 3.17 6.57
C HIS A 87 -5.29 3.89 6.57
N ARG A 88 -5.17 5.11 7.12
CA ARG A 88 -3.92 5.87 7.26
C ARG A 88 -3.09 5.35 8.43
N ARG A 89 -3.74 4.99 9.54
CA ARG A 89 -3.05 4.35 10.68
C ARG A 89 -2.41 3.03 10.25
N PHE A 90 -3.16 2.22 9.50
CA PHE A 90 -2.64 0.97 8.96
C PHE A 90 -1.48 1.20 7.98
N GLU A 91 -1.48 2.28 7.20
CA GLU A 91 -0.34 2.66 6.35
C GLU A 91 0.93 2.88 7.16
N VAL A 92 0.84 3.69 8.23
CA VAL A 92 1.97 3.97 9.12
C VAL A 92 2.48 2.69 9.76
N GLU A 93 1.59 1.90 10.37
CA GLU A 93 1.93 0.63 11.03
C GLU A 93 2.58 -0.36 10.05
N TYR A 94 2.01 -0.50 8.85
CA TYR A 94 2.52 -1.37 7.81
C TYR A 94 3.93 -0.96 7.38
N VAL A 95 4.17 0.33 7.10
CA VAL A 95 5.49 0.83 6.69
C VAL A 95 6.53 0.63 7.79
N LEU A 96 6.17 0.88 9.05
CA LEU A 96 7.05 0.66 10.20
C LEU A 96 7.41 -0.82 10.37
N SER A 97 6.43 -1.72 10.25
CA SER A 97 6.64 -3.17 10.36
C SER A 97 7.41 -3.75 9.16
N HIS A 98 7.13 -3.28 7.94
CA HIS A 98 7.86 -3.71 6.73
C HIS A 98 9.31 -3.21 6.70
N LEU A 99 9.61 -2.08 7.36
CA LEU A 99 10.98 -1.61 7.53
C LEU A 99 11.82 -2.63 8.33
N GLU A 100 11.28 -3.16 9.43
CA GLU A 100 11.98 -4.18 10.24
C GLU A 100 12.30 -5.44 9.42
N GLN A 101 11.40 -5.86 8.53
CA GLN A 101 11.63 -7.00 7.64
C GLN A 101 12.71 -6.71 6.60
N SER A 102 12.68 -5.52 5.97
CA SER A 102 13.67 -5.11 4.98
C SER A 102 15.08 -4.90 5.58
N GLU A 103 15.17 -4.42 6.83
CA GLU A 103 16.43 -4.27 7.55
C GLU A 103 16.96 -5.61 8.06
N ALA A 104 16.08 -6.52 8.49
CA ALA A 104 16.47 -7.89 8.88
C ALA A 104 17.03 -8.67 7.68
N GLU A 105 16.45 -8.54 6.49
CA GLU A 105 16.93 -9.22 5.29
C GLU A 105 18.27 -8.65 4.80
N LYS A 106 18.48 -7.33 4.93
CA LYS A 106 19.80 -6.70 4.68
C LYS A 106 20.87 -7.09 5.70
N LYS A 107 20.50 -7.35 6.96
CA LYS A 107 21.44 -7.86 7.98
C LYS A 107 21.77 -9.35 7.81
N GLY A 108 20.86 -10.14 7.22
CA GLY A 108 21.09 -11.56 6.91
C GLY A 108 22.05 -11.83 5.74
N SER A 109 22.18 -10.90 4.78
CA SER A 109 23.05 -11.10 3.61
C SER A 109 24.54 -10.82 3.86
N ARG A 110 24.94 -10.20 4.98
CA ARG A 110 26.33 -9.76 5.20
C ARG A 110 27.24 -10.79 5.89
N THR A 111 26.74 -11.98 6.23
CA THR A 111 27.53 -13.02 6.93
C THR A 111 27.92 -14.23 6.07
N LYS A 112 27.56 -14.30 4.79
CA LYS A 112 28.02 -15.37 3.89
C LYS A 112 29.26 -14.99 3.09
N SER A 113 30.29 -14.51 3.78
CA SER A 113 31.65 -14.35 3.24
C SER A 113 32.66 -14.82 4.28
N ARG A 114 32.77 -16.14 4.45
CA ARG A 114 33.97 -16.88 4.90
C ARG A 114 33.61 -18.32 5.24
N SER A 115 33.92 -19.24 4.32
CA SER A 115 34.58 -20.53 4.57
C SER A 115 34.92 -21.13 3.22
#